data_AF-A0A3S9Q5A3-F1
#
_entry.id   AF-A0A3S9Q5A3-F1
#
_cell.length_a   1.000
_cell.length_b   1.000
_cell.length_c   1.000
_cell.angle_alpha   90.00
_cell.angle_beta   90.00
_cell.angle_gamma   90.00
#
_symmetry.space_group_name_H-M   'P 1'
#
loop_
_entity.id
_entity.type
_entity.pdbx_description
1 polymer ?
#
loop_
_entity_poly.entity_id
_entity_poly.type
_entity_poly.pdbx_seq_one_letter_code
_entity_poly.pdbx_strand_id
1 'polypeptide(L)'
;MPNTEEYYVKVQCHECALTINLPQLKENQKAQCPRCGYTLSAKHKNANERIIAFAITALIFLLASLPFSFLSFSTNGLENHFDVINTFFILIENNYHILALIELLTIFAIPSIVLVSIIYLLIPMNKGLYPKNGRRILAMVFKLLPWSMVEIFLIGALVSLIKIMSMADIALGLSFYAFTLFALSMTLVVLHIDKRQLYQLLADVEKAHNIEIQESKHKIAQEDPAAHAMSVQKTWALLITAVILYIPANMYPIMSTRLFGQDDPSTIIGGVILLWHLGSYPIAAIIFVASVVVPVAKILVLAWLNYSVQKQSDKLSLERVKWYRLAEFVGRWSMIDVFVVIVLASLIQLGPTMSITPGAATIAFSGVVVTTMLAAMSFEPQLIWKNKNNEQ
;
A
#
# COMPACT_ATOMS: atom_id res chain seq x y z
N MET A 1 6.70 -47.51 20.35
CA MET A 1 6.52 -46.06 20.18
C MET A 1 6.91 -45.74 18.74
N PRO A 2 5.99 -45.31 17.86
CA PRO A 2 6.35 -45.12 16.46
C PRO A 2 7.19 -43.84 16.33
N ASN A 3 8.34 -43.96 15.65
CA ASN A 3 9.19 -42.86 15.23
C ASN A 3 8.38 -41.87 14.37
N THR A 4 7.97 -40.75 14.94
CA THR A 4 7.60 -39.57 14.14
C THR A 4 8.89 -38.93 13.66
N GLU A 5 9.35 -39.33 12.48
CA GLU A 5 10.26 -38.50 11.69
C GLU A 5 9.54 -37.18 11.41
N GLU A 6 9.72 -36.18 12.27
CA GLU A 6 9.22 -34.83 12.02
C GLU A 6 9.95 -34.29 10.80
N TYR A 7 9.28 -34.30 9.65
CA TYR A 7 9.79 -33.69 8.42
C TYR A 7 9.92 -32.18 8.62
N TYR A 8 11.14 -31.73 8.87
CA TYR A 8 11.47 -30.30 8.96
C TYR A 8 11.72 -29.72 7.58
N VAL A 9 11.08 -28.59 7.27
CA VAL A 9 11.38 -27.81 6.06
C VAL A 9 12.40 -26.74 6.43
N LYS A 10 13.56 -26.71 5.76
CA LYS A 10 14.53 -25.61 5.90
C LYS A 10 13.98 -24.33 5.27
N VAL A 11 14.05 -23.23 6.01
CA VAL A 11 13.48 -21.93 5.63
C VAL A 11 14.45 -20.84 5.96
N GLN A 12 14.70 -19.96 5.00
CA GLN A 12 15.44 -18.74 5.26
C GLN A 12 14.47 -17.62 5.66
N CYS A 13 14.74 -16.93 6.77
CA CYS A 13 13.97 -15.76 7.17
C CYS A 13 14.15 -14.62 6.17
N HIS A 14 13.05 -14.02 5.70
CA HIS A 14 13.09 -12.92 4.74
C HIS A 14 13.85 -11.68 5.27
N GLU A 15 13.72 -11.39 6.57
CA GLU A 15 14.31 -10.18 7.14
C GLU A 15 15.75 -10.34 7.63
N CYS A 16 16.08 -11.43 8.33
CA CYS A 16 17.40 -11.59 8.96
C CYS A 16 18.28 -12.67 8.33
N ALA A 17 17.82 -13.28 7.23
CA ALA A 17 18.50 -14.35 6.50
C ALA A 17 18.83 -15.62 7.33
N LEU A 18 18.37 -15.72 8.59
CA LEU A 18 18.58 -16.89 9.43
C LEU A 18 17.85 -18.11 8.86
N THR A 19 18.59 -19.20 8.63
CA THR A 19 18.04 -20.49 8.21
C THR A 19 17.52 -21.25 9.43
N ILE A 20 16.24 -21.62 9.39
CA ILE A 20 15.52 -22.27 10.48
C ILE A 20 14.85 -23.53 9.94
N ASN A 21 14.91 -24.61 10.71
CA ASN A 21 14.16 -25.83 10.47
C ASN A 21 12.74 -25.64 10.99
N LEU A 22 11.78 -25.48 10.09
CA LEU A 22 10.39 -25.24 10.44
C LEU A 22 9.65 -26.58 10.56
N PRO A 23 9.06 -26.91 11.72
CA PRO A 23 8.19 -28.08 11.84
C PRO A 23 6.91 -27.86 11.02
N GLN A 24 6.20 -28.94 10.70
CA GLN A 24 4.87 -28.82 10.09
C GLN A 24 3.90 -28.13 11.04
N LEU A 25 3.37 -26.98 10.62
CA LEU A 25 2.40 -26.21 11.38
C LEU A 25 1.03 -26.90 11.36
N LYS A 26 0.44 -27.08 12.54
CA LYS A 26 -0.99 -27.44 12.68
C LYS A 26 -1.87 -26.22 12.38
N GLU A 27 -3.17 -26.44 12.19
CA GLU A 27 -4.13 -25.36 11.99
C GLU A 27 -4.08 -24.35 13.15
N ASN A 28 -4.17 -23.06 12.79
CA ASN A 28 -4.09 -21.91 13.68
C ASN A 28 -2.75 -21.73 14.42
N GLN A 29 -1.68 -22.37 13.95
CA GLN A 29 -0.32 -22.13 14.46
C GLN A 29 0.44 -21.14 13.58
N LYS A 30 1.26 -20.30 14.22
CA LYS A 30 2.20 -19.38 13.56
C LYS A 30 3.62 -19.69 13.98
N ALA A 31 4.54 -19.67 13.02
CA ALA A 31 5.97 -19.76 13.28
C ALA A 31 6.60 -18.37 13.25
N GLN A 32 7.43 -18.07 14.25
CA GLN A 32 8.17 -16.81 14.34
C GLN A 32 9.68 -17.08 14.30
N CYS A 33 10.42 -16.16 13.68
CA CYS A 33 11.88 -16.20 13.69
C CYS A 33 12.39 -15.89 15.12
N PRO A 34 13.25 -16.72 15.71
CA PRO A 34 13.79 -16.49 17.05
C PRO A 34 14.76 -15.30 17.11
N ARG A 35 15.33 -14.89 15.96
CA ARG A 35 16.27 -13.76 15.89
C ARG A 35 15.55 -12.42 15.75
N CYS A 36 14.71 -12.23 14.73
CA CYS A 36 14.07 -10.94 14.48
C CYS A 36 12.59 -10.87 14.87
N GLY A 37 11.96 -11.99 15.26
CA GLY A 37 10.53 -12.05 15.58
C GLY A 37 9.59 -11.98 14.37
N TYR A 38 10.11 -12.06 13.14
CA TYR A 38 9.29 -12.04 11.92
C TYR A 38 8.44 -13.32 11.81
N THR A 39 7.16 -13.19 11.43
CA THR A 39 6.28 -14.34 11.20
C THR A 39 6.66 -15.06 9.91
N LEU A 40 7.22 -16.26 10.02
CA LEU A 40 7.74 -17.05 8.89
C LEU A 40 6.63 -17.74 8.09
N SER A 41 5.59 -18.20 8.78
CA SER A 41 4.34 -18.68 8.18
C SER A 41 3.26 -18.78 9.26
N ALA A 42 2.01 -18.57 8.89
CA ALA A 42 0.84 -18.74 9.76
C ALA A 42 -0.23 -19.57 9.05
N LYS A 43 -0.53 -20.77 9.56
CA LYS A 43 -1.52 -21.67 8.95
C LYS A 43 -2.89 -21.38 9.51
N HIS A 44 -3.78 -20.85 8.68
CA HIS A 44 -5.17 -20.61 9.04
C HIS A 44 -6.06 -21.79 8.62
N LYS A 45 -7.07 -22.10 9.42
CA LYS A 45 -8.08 -23.11 9.06
C LYS A 45 -8.90 -22.64 7.84
N ASN A 46 -9.04 -23.51 6.84
CA ASN A 46 -9.76 -23.24 5.58
C ASN A 46 -9.35 -21.90 4.93
N ALA A 47 -8.04 -21.60 4.96
CA ALA A 47 -7.50 -20.34 4.47
C ALA A 47 -7.89 -20.10 3.01
N ASN A 48 -7.72 -21.10 2.16
CA ASN A 48 -7.98 -21.01 0.72
C ASN A 48 -9.46 -20.72 0.43
N GLU A 49 -10.38 -21.44 1.06
CA GLU A 49 -11.83 -21.23 0.87
C GLU A 49 -12.24 -19.82 1.33
N ARG A 50 -11.71 -19.36 2.46
CA ARG A 50 -11.97 -18.01 2.97
C ARG A 50 -11.42 -16.93 2.03
N ILE A 51 -10.20 -17.10 1.54
CA ILE A 51 -9.58 -16.15 0.60
C ILE A 51 -10.42 -16.07 -0.68
N ILE A 52 -10.84 -17.20 -1.25
CA ILE A 52 -11.70 -17.21 -2.44
C ILE A 52 -13.04 -16.52 -2.15
N ALA A 53 -13.71 -16.85 -1.03
CA ALA A 53 -14.99 -16.26 -0.66
C ALA A 53 -14.87 -14.73 -0.50
N PHE A 54 -13.90 -14.25 0.30
CA PHE A 54 -13.69 -12.82 0.47
C PHE A 54 -13.27 -12.13 -0.83
N ALA A 55 -12.50 -12.78 -1.70
CA ALA A 55 -12.09 -12.19 -2.96
C ALA A 55 -13.28 -12.02 -3.93
N ILE A 56 -14.18 -13.01 -4.01
CA ILE A 56 -15.43 -12.91 -4.79
C ILE A 56 -16.33 -11.83 -4.20
N THR A 57 -16.51 -11.81 -2.88
CA THR A 57 -17.30 -10.78 -2.19
C THR A 57 -16.74 -9.38 -2.44
N ALA A 58 -15.41 -9.20 -2.36
CA ALA A 58 -14.76 -7.93 -2.67
C ALA A 58 -15.01 -7.50 -4.12
N LEU A 59 -14.93 -8.42 -5.09
CA LEU A 59 -15.18 -8.10 -6.49
C LEU A 59 -16.64 -7.70 -6.74
N ILE A 60 -17.59 -8.37 -6.09
CA ILE A 60 -19.02 -8.02 -6.17
C ILE A 60 -19.25 -6.62 -5.59
N PHE A 61 -18.71 -6.31 -4.41
CA PHE A 61 -18.89 -4.99 -3.79
C PHE A 61 -18.17 -3.88 -4.56
N LEU A 62 -17.02 -4.17 -5.18
CA LEU A 62 -16.37 -3.23 -6.09
C LEU A 62 -17.30 -2.86 -7.24
N LEU A 63 -17.86 -3.85 -7.93
CA LEU A 63 -18.81 -3.62 -9.03
C LEU A 63 -20.09 -2.92 -8.56
N ALA A 64 -20.60 -3.29 -7.38
CA ALA A 64 -21.79 -2.66 -6.79
C ALA A 64 -21.55 -1.21 -6.33
N SER A 65 -20.30 -0.78 -6.15
CA SER A 65 -19.94 0.59 -5.75
C SER A 65 -19.82 1.57 -6.94
N LEU A 66 -19.88 1.09 -8.18
CA LEU A 66 -19.73 1.91 -9.38
C LEU A 66 -21.00 2.64 -9.86
N PRO A 67 -22.22 2.04 -9.81
CA PRO A 67 -23.38 2.61 -10.49
C PRO A 67 -24.21 3.60 -9.65
N PHE A 68 -24.00 3.67 -8.32
CA PHE A 68 -24.78 4.55 -7.45
C PHE A 68 -23.96 5.77 -6.99
N SER A 69 -24.64 6.74 -6.43
CA SER A 69 -24.00 7.88 -5.79
C SER A 69 -23.21 7.46 -4.57
N PHE A 70 -22.00 8.01 -4.45
CA PHE A 70 -21.13 7.85 -3.29
C PHE A 70 -21.48 8.87 -2.22
N LEU A 71 -21.63 10.14 -2.61
CA LEU A 71 -22.08 11.23 -1.74
C LEU A 71 -23.14 12.05 -2.48
N SER A 72 -24.10 12.58 -1.74
CA SER A 72 -25.02 13.61 -2.24
C SER A 72 -25.03 14.77 -1.26
N PHE A 73 -25.00 15.99 -1.76
CA PHE A 73 -25.07 17.17 -0.90
C PHE A 73 -26.02 18.20 -1.48
N SER A 74 -26.71 18.91 -0.60
CA SER A 74 -27.66 19.95 -0.97
C SER A 74 -27.15 21.31 -0.49
N THR A 75 -27.10 22.28 -1.41
CA THR A 75 -26.81 23.67 -1.08
C THR A 75 -27.83 24.54 -1.79
N ASN A 76 -28.57 25.37 -1.05
CA ASN A 76 -29.60 26.27 -1.59
C ASN A 76 -30.67 25.55 -2.45
N GLY A 77 -31.02 24.32 -2.10
CA GLY A 77 -32.08 23.53 -2.77
C GLY A 77 -31.66 22.84 -4.08
N LEU A 78 -30.40 22.98 -4.51
CA LEU A 78 -29.83 22.18 -5.60
C LEU A 78 -29.09 20.97 -5.01
N GLU A 79 -29.53 19.77 -5.37
CA GLU A 79 -28.85 18.52 -5.03
C GLU A 79 -27.78 18.21 -6.08
N ASN A 80 -26.55 17.98 -5.62
CA ASN A 80 -25.48 17.44 -6.45
C ASN A 80 -25.13 16.02 -6.00
N HIS A 81 -24.97 15.13 -6.98
CA HIS A 81 -24.55 13.76 -6.75
C HIS A 81 -23.08 13.58 -7.15
N PHE A 82 -22.35 12.88 -6.30
CA PHE A 82 -20.97 12.54 -6.48
C PHE A 82 -20.84 11.03 -6.69
N ASP A 83 -20.40 10.62 -7.87
CA ASP A 83 -20.20 9.21 -8.23
C ASP A 83 -18.69 8.93 -8.33
N VAL A 84 -18.25 7.76 -7.86
CA VAL A 84 -16.81 7.44 -7.84
C VAL A 84 -16.24 7.34 -9.26
N ILE A 85 -17.01 6.83 -10.23
CA ILE A 85 -16.55 6.74 -11.61
C ILE A 85 -16.46 8.11 -12.29
N ASN A 86 -17.37 9.02 -11.95
CA ASN A 86 -17.38 10.38 -12.52
C ASN A 86 -16.18 11.19 -12.05
N THR A 87 -15.63 10.89 -10.86
CA THR A 87 -14.42 11.52 -10.34
C THR A 87 -13.25 11.43 -11.33
N PHE A 88 -13.06 10.27 -11.95
CA PHE A 88 -12.02 10.08 -12.97
C PHE A 88 -12.22 11.02 -14.16
N PHE A 89 -13.43 11.11 -14.70
CA PHE A 89 -13.73 11.99 -15.84
C PHE A 89 -13.56 13.46 -15.49
N ILE A 90 -14.06 13.87 -14.32
CA ILE A 90 -13.91 15.22 -13.78
C ILE A 90 -12.42 15.61 -13.70
N LEU A 91 -11.56 14.73 -13.19
CA LEU A 91 -10.12 15.03 -13.10
C LEU A 91 -9.48 15.14 -14.49
N ILE A 92 -9.88 14.31 -15.45
CA ILE A 92 -9.38 14.38 -16.83
C ILE A 92 -9.79 15.71 -17.50
N GLU A 93 -11.06 16.10 -17.38
CA GLU A 93 -11.59 17.34 -17.95
C GLU A 93 -10.91 18.59 -17.38
N ASN A 94 -10.55 18.54 -16.10
CA ASN A 94 -9.82 19.60 -15.42
C ASN A 94 -8.29 19.53 -15.60
N ASN A 95 -7.78 18.72 -16.55
CA ASN A 95 -6.35 18.54 -16.86
C ASN A 95 -5.49 17.90 -15.75
N TYR A 96 -6.10 17.23 -14.77
CA TYR A 96 -5.40 16.53 -13.68
C TYR A 96 -5.15 15.05 -14.01
N HIS A 97 -4.61 14.78 -15.20
CA HIS A 97 -4.45 13.42 -15.73
C HIS A 97 -3.63 12.48 -14.82
N ILE A 98 -2.60 13.00 -14.13
CA ILE A 98 -1.77 12.21 -13.22
C ILE A 98 -2.57 11.74 -12.00
N LEU A 99 -3.42 12.61 -11.43
CA LEU A 99 -4.26 12.26 -10.28
C LEU A 99 -5.33 11.25 -10.69
N ALA A 100 -5.98 11.46 -11.82
CA ALA A 100 -6.93 10.52 -12.40
C ALA A 100 -6.31 9.13 -12.62
N LEU A 101 -5.06 9.10 -13.11
CA LEU A 101 -4.32 7.85 -13.32
C LEU A 101 -4.00 7.15 -12.00
N ILE A 102 -3.54 7.89 -10.97
CA ILE A 102 -3.24 7.33 -9.64
C ILE A 102 -4.50 6.72 -9.04
N GLU A 103 -5.60 7.46 -9.08
CA GLU A 103 -6.91 7.01 -8.60
C GLU A 103 -7.35 5.71 -9.30
N LEU A 104 -7.39 5.73 -10.64
CA LEU A 104 -7.80 4.58 -11.45
C LEU A 104 -6.94 3.35 -11.17
N LEU A 105 -5.62 3.52 -11.11
CA LEU A 105 -4.71 2.40 -10.87
C LEU A 105 -4.88 1.82 -9.48
N THR A 106 -4.86 2.65 -8.44
CA THR A 106 -4.72 2.19 -7.04
C THR A 106 -6.05 1.76 -6.42
N ILE A 107 -7.17 2.31 -6.87
CA ILE A 107 -8.50 2.05 -6.31
C ILE A 107 -9.25 0.99 -7.13
N PHE A 108 -9.12 1.01 -8.46
CA PHE A 108 -9.91 0.14 -9.34
C PHE A 108 -9.07 -0.95 -9.99
N ALA A 109 -8.04 -0.57 -10.78
CA ALA A 109 -7.35 -1.53 -11.63
C ALA A 109 -6.50 -2.54 -10.84
N ILE A 110 -5.65 -2.08 -9.93
CA ILE A 110 -4.77 -2.96 -9.14
C ILE A 110 -5.58 -3.90 -8.24
N PRO A 111 -6.56 -3.43 -7.43
CA PRO A 111 -7.36 -4.33 -6.61
C PRO A 111 -8.13 -5.36 -7.45
N SER A 112 -8.72 -4.95 -8.59
CA SER A 112 -9.39 -5.88 -9.51
C SER A 112 -8.45 -6.96 -10.03
N ILE A 113 -7.26 -6.56 -10.51
CA ILE A 113 -6.24 -7.49 -11.03
C ILE A 113 -5.80 -8.45 -9.93
N VAL A 114 -5.55 -7.97 -8.72
CA VAL A 114 -5.14 -8.78 -7.58
C VAL A 114 -6.23 -9.79 -7.21
N LEU A 115 -7.49 -9.34 -7.07
CA LEU A 115 -8.62 -10.20 -6.72
C LEU A 115 -8.87 -11.29 -7.77
N VAL A 116 -8.94 -10.91 -9.05
CA VAL A 116 -9.13 -11.87 -10.16
C VAL A 116 -7.97 -12.86 -10.23
N SER A 117 -6.73 -12.39 -10.05
CA SER A 117 -5.54 -13.27 -10.05
C SER A 117 -5.56 -14.27 -8.90
N ILE A 118 -5.96 -13.86 -7.69
CA ILE A 118 -6.08 -14.75 -6.53
C ILE A 118 -7.16 -15.80 -6.77
N ILE A 119 -8.33 -15.42 -7.28
CA ILE A 119 -9.41 -16.35 -7.62
C ILE A 119 -8.94 -17.34 -8.69
N TYR A 120 -8.30 -16.83 -9.75
CA TYR A 120 -7.77 -17.64 -10.85
C TYR A 120 -6.71 -18.65 -10.40
N LEU A 121 -5.87 -18.29 -9.44
CA LEU A 121 -4.85 -19.20 -8.87
C LEU A 121 -5.48 -20.23 -7.93
N LEU A 122 -6.29 -19.79 -6.97
CA LEU A 122 -6.75 -20.66 -5.89
C LEU A 122 -7.81 -21.67 -6.31
N ILE A 123 -8.71 -21.35 -7.26
CA ILE A 123 -9.74 -22.31 -7.72
C ILE A 123 -9.13 -23.60 -8.30
N PRO A 124 -8.21 -23.56 -9.29
CA PRO A 124 -7.58 -24.78 -9.81
C PRO A 124 -6.65 -25.42 -8.78
N MET A 125 -5.90 -24.64 -8.01
CA MET A 125 -5.01 -25.18 -6.97
C MET A 125 -5.78 -25.95 -5.89
N ASN A 126 -7.00 -25.51 -5.52
CA ASN A 126 -7.85 -26.26 -4.58
C ASN A 126 -8.42 -27.55 -5.19
N LYS A 127 -8.48 -27.65 -6.51
CA LYS A 127 -8.82 -28.88 -7.25
C LYS A 127 -7.59 -29.74 -7.55
N GLY A 128 -6.41 -29.36 -7.07
CA GLY A 128 -5.14 -30.01 -7.36
C GLY A 128 -4.62 -29.79 -8.79
N LEU A 129 -5.24 -28.91 -9.59
CA LEU A 129 -4.87 -28.61 -10.97
C LEU A 129 -3.89 -27.43 -11.04
N TYR A 130 -2.94 -27.49 -11.97
CA TYR A 130 -1.99 -26.40 -12.18
C TYR A 130 -2.61 -25.24 -13.00
N PRO A 131 -2.63 -24.00 -12.49
CA PRO A 131 -3.06 -22.84 -13.26
C PRO A 131 -2.04 -22.45 -14.34
N LYS A 132 -2.51 -22.06 -15.52
CA LYS A 132 -1.60 -21.58 -16.60
C LYS A 132 -0.83 -20.35 -16.08
N ASN A 133 0.47 -20.33 -16.31
CA ASN A 133 1.38 -19.27 -15.86
C ASN A 133 1.36 -19.00 -14.34
N GLY A 134 0.99 -19.99 -13.52
CA GLY A 134 0.77 -19.83 -12.07
C GLY A 134 1.88 -19.08 -11.34
N ARG A 135 3.16 -19.44 -11.61
CA ARG A 135 4.31 -18.82 -10.93
C ARG A 135 4.49 -17.33 -11.26
N ARG A 136 4.20 -16.92 -12.50
CA ARG A 136 4.29 -15.51 -12.92
C ARG A 136 3.15 -14.70 -12.30
N ILE A 137 1.93 -15.23 -12.33
CA ILE A 137 0.75 -14.56 -11.76
C ILE A 137 0.91 -14.41 -10.25
N LEU A 138 1.37 -15.46 -9.56
CA LEU A 138 1.63 -15.41 -8.12
C LEU A 138 2.69 -14.35 -7.76
N ALA A 139 3.77 -14.26 -8.54
CA ALA A 139 4.78 -13.21 -8.35
C ALA A 139 4.21 -11.80 -8.61
N MET A 140 3.35 -11.65 -9.61
CA MET A 140 2.67 -10.38 -9.91
C MET A 140 1.75 -9.95 -8.76
N VAL A 141 0.95 -10.86 -8.20
CA VAL A 141 0.06 -10.59 -7.06
C VAL A 141 0.83 -9.97 -5.89
N PHE A 142 1.93 -10.59 -5.44
CA PHE A 142 2.70 -10.06 -4.31
C PHE A 142 3.44 -8.76 -4.62
N LYS A 143 3.70 -8.45 -5.89
CA LYS A 143 4.28 -7.17 -6.31
C LYS A 143 3.24 -6.04 -6.32
N LEU A 144 2.00 -6.37 -6.69
CA LEU A 144 0.88 -5.42 -6.81
C LEU A 144 0.15 -5.18 -5.49
N LEU A 145 0.08 -6.18 -4.59
CA LEU A 145 -0.66 -6.10 -3.34
C LEU A 145 -0.32 -4.86 -2.48
N PRO A 146 0.95 -4.44 -2.33
CA PRO A 146 1.28 -3.21 -1.58
C PRO A 146 0.70 -1.92 -2.17
N TRP A 147 0.35 -1.92 -3.47
CA TRP A 147 -0.18 -0.77 -4.21
C TRP A 147 -1.71 -0.69 -4.19
N SER A 148 -2.39 -1.72 -3.69
CA SER A 148 -3.82 -1.69 -3.43
C SER A 148 -4.07 -0.87 -2.17
N MET A 149 -4.59 0.34 -2.30
CA MET A 149 -4.75 1.31 -1.20
C MET A 149 -6.21 1.74 -1.01
N VAL A 150 -7.13 0.80 -1.19
CA VAL A 150 -8.59 1.03 -1.15
C VAL A 150 -9.02 1.57 0.21
N GLU A 151 -8.49 1.01 1.30
CA GLU A 151 -8.79 1.42 2.66
C GLU A 151 -8.32 2.84 2.95
N ILE A 152 -7.22 3.25 2.33
CA ILE A 152 -6.63 4.58 2.48
C ILE A 152 -7.47 5.61 1.74
N PHE A 153 -7.97 5.27 0.55
CA PHE A 153 -8.93 6.12 -0.15
C PHE A 153 -10.23 6.30 0.67
N LEU A 154 -10.78 5.23 1.27
CA LEU A 154 -11.98 5.34 2.11
C LEU A 154 -11.75 6.32 3.27
N ILE A 155 -10.60 6.23 3.94
CA ILE A 155 -10.24 7.17 5.01
C ILE A 155 -10.10 8.59 4.46
N GLY A 156 -9.44 8.76 3.31
CA GLY A 156 -9.31 10.06 2.65
C GLY A 156 -10.66 10.68 2.28
N ALA A 157 -11.60 9.88 1.79
CA ALA A 157 -12.97 10.30 1.50
C ALA A 157 -13.73 10.71 2.78
N LEU A 158 -13.54 9.99 3.88
CA LEU A 158 -14.13 10.35 5.19
C LEU A 158 -13.54 11.63 5.77
N VAL A 159 -12.22 11.82 5.68
CA VAL A 159 -11.56 13.07 6.11
C VAL A 159 -12.05 14.25 5.25
N SER A 160 -12.20 14.02 3.95
CA SER A 160 -12.77 14.98 3.00
C SER A 160 -14.21 15.37 3.39
N LEU A 161 -15.05 14.38 3.70
CA LEU A 161 -16.41 14.58 4.16
C LEU A 161 -16.47 15.47 5.41
N ILE A 162 -15.63 15.22 6.41
CA ILE A 162 -15.56 16.03 7.64
C ILE A 162 -15.30 17.50 7.33
N LYS A 163 -14.42 17.80 6.37
CA LYS A 163 -14.13 19.17 5.97
C LYS A 163 -15.37 19.87 5.39
N ILE A 164 -16.16 19.14 4.61
CA ILE A 164 -17.30 19.69 3.86
C ILE A 164 -18.58 19.77 4.72
N MET A 165 -18.75 18.88 5.71
CA MET A 165 -19.91 18.90 6.62
C MET A 165 -20.06 20.22 7.38
N SER A 166 -19.01 21.03 7.47
CA SER A 166 -19.08 22.38 8.06
C SER A 166 -19.80 23.40 7.15
N MET A 167 -20.00 23.08 5.87
CA MET A 167 -20.49 24.01 4.83
C MET A 167 -21.76 23.52 4.12
N ALA A 168 -22.10 22.23 4.18
CA ALA A 168 -23.25 21.65 3.48
C ALA A 168 -23.85 20.45 4.25
N ASP A 169 -25.14 20.19 4.00
CA ASP A 169 -25.80 18.96 4.44
C ASP A 169 -25.43 17.82 3.49
N ILE A 170 -24.89 16.73 4.04
CA ILE A 170 -24.33 15.63 3.26
C ILE A 170 -25.01 14.31 3.61
N ALA A 171 -25.46 13.60 2.58
CA ALA A 171 -26.01 12.26 2.67
C ALA A 171 -25.03 11.25 2.04
N LEU A 172 -24.85 10.10 2.71
CA LEU A 172 -24.05 8.98 2.22
C LEU A 172 -24.91 8.12 1.28
N GLY A 173 -24.45 7.91 0.04
CA GLY A 173 -25.14 7.08 -0.93
C GLY A 173 -24.81 5.58 -0.82
N LEU A 174 -25.50 4.73 -1.60
CA LEU A 174 -25.30 3.28 -1.56
C LEU A 174 -23.86 2.88 -1.91
N SER A 175 -23.21 3.61 -2.82
CA SER A 175 -21.83 3.31 -3.23
C SER A 175 -20.84 3.47 -2.09
N PHE A 176 -21.07 4.37 -1.13
CA PHE A 176 -20.23 4.51 0.06
C PHE A 176 -20.22 3.22 0.90
N TYR A 177 -21.40 2.65 1.15
CA TYR A 177 -21.53 1.40 1.91
C TYR A 177 -20.95 0.20 1.15
N ALA A 178 -21.23 0.10 -0.16
CA ALA A 178 -20.65 -0.93 -1.01
C ALA A 178 -19.12 -0.84 -1.04
N PHE A 179 -18.57 0.37 -1.20
CA PHE A 179 -17.13 0.60 -1.19
C PHE A 179 -16.50 0.28 0.18
N THR A 180 -17.20 0.57 1.27
CA THR A 180 -16.76 0.20 2.63
C THR A 180 -16.66 -1.32 2.78
N LEU A 181 -17.66 -2.06 2.31
CA LEU A 181 -17.64 -3.52 2.32
C LEU A 181 -16.56 -4.10 1.38
N PHE A 182 -16.33 -3.45 0.24
CA PHE A 182 -15.20 -3.77 -0.64
C PHE A 182 -13.85 -3.59 0.07
N ALA A 183 -13.60 -2.44 0.71
CA ALA A 183 -12.37 -2.16 1.44
C ALA A 183 -12.13 -3.17 2.58
N LEU A 184 -13.19 -3.50 3.33
CA LEU A 184 -13.13 -4.48 4.40
C LEU A 184 -12.85 -5.90 3.88
N SER A 185 -13.54 -6.32 2.82
CA SER A 185 -13.33 -7.64 2.20
C SER A 185 -11.92 -7.78 1.62
N MET A 186 -11.41 -6.72 0.97
CA MET A 186 -10.04 -6.68 0.46
C MET A 186 -9.01 -6.75 1.60
N THR A 187 -9.25 -6.05 2.70
CA THR A 187 -8.39 -6.14 3.90
C THR A 187 -8.38 -7.57 4.46
N LEU A 188 -9.54 -8.24 4.51
CA LEU A 188 -9.64 -9.64 4.95
C LEU A 188 -8.89 -10.60 4.02
N VAL A 189 -8.90 -10.37 2.70
CA VAL A 189 -8.08 -11.12 1.74
C VAL A 189 -6.60 -10.96 2.07
N VAL A 190 -6.12 -9.72 2.25
CA VAL A 190 -4.72 -9.43 2.58
C VAL A 190 -4.30 -10.06 3.90
N LEU A 191 -5.16 -10.04 4.92
CA LEU A 191 -4.88 -10.62 6.24
C LEU A 191 -4.78 -12.15 6.24
N HIS A 192 -5.50 -12.83 5.34
CA HIS A 192 -5.48 -14.29 5.25
C HIS A 192 -4.43 -14.82 4.26
N ILE A 193 -3.92 -13.98 3.36
CA ILE A 193 -2.88 -14.38 2.40
C ILE A 193 -1.53 -14.55 3.10
N ASP A 194 -1.04 -15.79 3.14
CA ASP A 194 0.34 -16.10 3.50
C ASP A 194 1.15 -16.36 2.23
N LYS A 195 2.14 -15.49 1.97
CA LYS A 195 3.02 -15.57 0.80
C LYS A 195 3.58 -16.97 0.61
N ARG A 196 4.09 -17.55 1.68
CA ARG A 196 4.81 -18.81 1.62
C ARG A 196 3.88 -19.98 1.38
N GLN A 197 2.70 -19.97 2.00
CA GLN A 197 1.72 -21.04 1.78
C GLN A 197 1.25 -21.11 0.34
N LEU A 198 0.98 -19.97 -0.31
CA LEU A 198 0.62 -19.99 -1.72
C LEU A 198 1.75 -20.52 -2.61
N TYR A 199 3.01 -20.15 -2.35
CA TYR A 199 4.14 -20.70 -3.10
C TYR A 199 4.34 -22.20 -2.85
N GLN A 200 4.14 -22.67 -1.62
CA GLN A 200 4.22 -24.10 -1.29
C GLN A 200 3.10 -24.89 -1.97
N LEU A 201 1.86 -24.40 -1.89
CA LEU A 201 0.71 -25.02 -2.54
C LEU A 201 0.91 -25.10 -4.07
N LEU A 202 1.48 -24.05 -4.68
CA LEU A 202 1.78 -24.06 -6.11
C LEU A 202 2.85 -25.11 -6.44
N ALA A 203 3.92 -25.17 -5.65
CA ALA A 203 5.01 -26.14 -5.83
C ALA A 203 4.54 -27.59 -5.66
N ASP A 204 3.62 -27.86 -4.72
CA ASP A 204 3.06 -29.19 -4.52
C ASP A 204 2.21 -29.63 -5.72
N VAL A 205 1.43 -28.71 -6.30
CA VAL A 205 0.65 -28.95 -7.53
C VAL A 205 1.55 -29.13 -8.75
N GLU A 206 2.66 -28.37 -8.86
CA GLU A 206 3.68 -28.53 -9.91
C GLU A 206 4.28 -29.95 -9.90
N LYS A 207 4.64 -30.45 -8.72
CA LYS A 207 5.15 -31.81 -8.53
C LYS A 207 4.11 -32.86 -8.93
N ALA A 208 2.85 -32.69 -8.53
CA ALA A 208 1.79 -33.64 -8.85
C ALA A 208 1.51 -33.76 -10.36
N HIS A 209 1.77 -32.69 -11.14
CA HIS A 209 1.60 -32.67 -12.59
C HIS A 209 2.85 -33.05 -13.38
N ASN A 210 3.92 -33.53 -12.71
CA ASN A 210 5.22 -33.80 -13.32
C ASN A 210 5.73 -32.64 -14.20
N ILE A 211 5.41 -31.41 -13.82
CA ILE A 211 5.98 -30.24 -14.48
C ILE A 211 7.42 -30.20 -14.01
N GLU A 212 8.35 -30.67 -14.84
CA GLU A 212 9.78 -30.45 -14.65
C GLU A 212 10.02 -28.94 -14.67
N ILE A 213 9.94 -28.33 -13.49
CA ILE A 213 10.60 -27.07 -13.26
C ILE A 213 12.06 -27.39 -13.50
N GLN A 214 12.61 -26.88 -14.59
CA GLN A 214 14.04 -26.78 -14.76
C GLN A 214 14.52 -25.90 -13.58
N GLU A 215 14.81 -26.52 -12.43
CA GLU A 215 15.61 -25.91 -11.40
C GLU A 215 16.86 -25.47 -12.14
N SER A 216 17.03 -24.16 -12.27
CA SER A 216 18.19 -23.64 -12.98
C SER A 216 19.40 -24.25 -12.30
N LYS A 217 20.12 -25.15 -12.98
CA LYS A 217 21.37 -25.77 -12.51
C LYS A 217 22.39 -24.71 -12.04
N HIS A 218 22.19 -23.46 -12.42
CA HIS A 218 22.80 -22.28 -11.82
C HIS A 218 21.80 -21.47 -11.00
N LYS A 219 21.79 -21.67 -9.68
CA LYS A 219 21.75 -20.61 -8.67
C LYS A 219 22.01 -21.24 -7.30
N ILE A 220 23.26 -21.65 -7.07
CA ILE A 220 23.84 -21.24 -5.80
C ILE A 220 23.65 -19.72 -5.84
N ALA A 221 22.82 -19.15 -4.96
CA ALA A 221 22.83 -17.73 -4.74
C ALA A 221 24.22 -17.41 -4.15
N GLN A 222 25.24 -17.37 -4.99
CA GLN A 222 26.41 -16.57 -4.69
C GLN A 222 25.83 -15.17 -4.53
N GLU A 223 25.79 -14.72 -3.28
CA GLU A 223 25.38 -13.37 -2.92
C GLU A 223 26.32 -12.41 -3.64
N ASP A 224 25.94 -12.01 -4.85
CA ASP A 224 26.75 -11.12 -5.66
C ASP A 224 26.91 -9.78 -4.90
N PRO A 225 28.12 -9.41 -4.48
CA PRO A 225 28.36 -8.13 -3.81
C PRO A 225 27.89 -6.95 -4.68
N ALA A 226 27.88 -7.11 -6.01
CA ALA A 226 27.37 -6.11 -6.94
C ALA A 226 25.85 -5.91 -6.81
N ALA A 227 25.08 -6.98 -6.55
CA ALA A 227 23.64 -6.88 -6.33
C ALA A 227 23.31 -6.09 -5.05
N HIS A 228 24.12 -6.27 -4.00
CA HIS A 228 23.99 -5.57 -2.72
C HIS A 228 24.28 -4.06 -2.87
N ALA A 229 25.38 -3.72 -3.53
CA ALA A 229 25.74 -2.34 -3.84
C ALA A 229 24.65 -1.67 -4.70
N MET A 230 24.06 -2.41 -5.65
CA MET A 230 23.00 -1.89 -6.50
C MET A 230 21.68 -1.64 -5.75
N SER A 231 21.28 -2.48 -4.78
CA SER A 231 20.11 -2.21 -3.91
C SER A 231 20.31 -0.94 -3.09
N VAL A 232 21.47 -0.82 -2.42
CA VAL A 232 21.85 0.36 -1.62
C VAL A 232 21.87 1.64 -2.46
N GLN A 233 22.45 1.59 -3.66
CA GLN A 233 22.50 2.70 -4.59
C GLN A 233 21.10 3.10 -5.09
N LYS A 234 20.25 2.11 -5.43
CA LYS A 234 18.84 2.37 -5.82
C LYS A 234 18.07 3.04 -4.71
N THR A 235 18.21 2.58 -3.46
CA THR A 235 17.56 3.19 -2.30
C THR A 235 18.04 4.63 -2.11
N TRP A 236 19.35 4.92 -2.22
CA TRP A 236 19.86 6.31 -2.17
C TRP A 236 19.32 7.18 -3.31
N ALA A 237 19.32 6.69 -4.55
CA ALA A 237 18.81 7.45 -5.69
C ALA A 237 17.32 7.81 -5.54
N LEU A 238 16.52 6.88 -5.03
CA LEU A 238 15.10 7.12 -4.75
C LEU A 238 14.90 8.08 -3.57
N LEU A 239 15.71 7.99 -2.52
CA LEU A 239 15.66 8.92 -1.38
C LEU A 239 16.07 10.35 -1.77
N ILE A 240 17.12 10.51 -2.56
CA ILE A 240 17.55 11.83 -3.07
C ILE A 240 16.45 12.44 -3.94
N THR A 241 15.87 11.65 -4.84
CA THR A 241 14.70 12.08 -5.64
C THR A 241 13.54 12.51 -4.74
N ALA A 242 13.22 11.76 -3.69
CA ALA A 242 12.18 12.11 -2.73
C ALA A 242 12.46 13.44 -2.01
N VAL A 243 13.71 13.69 -1.59
CA VAL A 243 14.11 14.95 -0.95
C VAL A 243 13.96 16.13 -1.91
N ILE A 244 14.38 15.97 -3.18
CA ILE A 244 14.23 17.01 -4.20
C ILE A 244 12.76 17.34 -4.44
N LEU A 245 11.89 16.33 -4.52
CA LEU A 245 10.44 16.53 -4.70
C LEU A 245 9.74 17.07 -3.46
N TYR A 246 10.30 16.84 -2.26
CA TYR A 246 9.71 17.32 -1.00
C TYR A 246 9.73 18.84 -0.87
N ILE A 247 10.73 19.50 -1.46
CA ILE A 247 10.85 20.97 -1.47
C ILE A 247 9.64 21.61 -2.18
N PRO A 248 9.38 21.36 -3.49
CA PRO A 248 8.23 21.93 -4.18
C PRO A 248 6.90 21.45 -3.58
N ALA A 249 6.83 20.24 -3.02
CA ALA A 249 5.62 19.73 -2.37
C ALA A 249 5.18 20.55 -1.14
N ASN A 250 6.12 21.18 -0.42
CA ASN A 250 5.79 22.01 0.74
C ASN A 250 5.77 23.52 0.42
N MET A 251 6.46 23.93 -0.64
CA MET A 251 6.54 25.34 -1.04
C MET A 251 5.36 25.78 -1.90
N TYR A 252 4.85 24.91 -2.78
CA TYR A 252 3.73 25.25 -3.65
C TYR A 252 2.37 25.02 -2.98
N PRO A 253 1.29 25.66 -3.48
CA PRO A 253 -0.06 25.40 -3.01
C PRO A 253 -0.47 23.95 -3.29
N ILE A 254 -1.06 23.29 -2.29
CA ILE A 254 -1.64 21.94 -2.42
C ILE A 254 -3.07 22.02 -2.95
N MET A 255 -3.81 23.07 -2.57
CA MET A 255 -5.15 23.34 -3.07
C MET A 255 -5.34 24.85 -3.22
N SER A 256 -6.02 25.26 -4.30
CA SER A 256 -6.51 26.62 -4.48
C SER A 256 -8.01 26.60 -4.42
N THR A 257 -8.58 27.32 -3.45
CA THR A 257 -10.03 27.48 -3.34
C THR A 257 -10.41 28.75 -4.06
N ARG A 258 -11.26 28.65 -5.08
CA ARG A 258 -11.78 29.80 -5.79
C ARG A 258 -13.14 30.18 -5.23
N LEU A 259 -13.26 31.36 -4.63
CA LEU A 259 -14.51 31.92 -4.12
C LEU A 259 -14.80 33.23 -4.86
N PHE A 260 -15.96 33.33 -5.50
CA PHE A 260 -16.38 34.54 -6.24
C PHE A 260 -15.32 35.09 -7.21
N GLY A 261 -14.56 34.20 -7.84
CA GLY A 261 -13.51 34.54 -8.80
C GLY A 261 -12.15 34.91 -8.20
N GLN A 262 -12.02 35.03 -6.87
CA GLN A 262 -10.75 35.19 -6.18
C GLN A 262 -10.17 33.82 -5.83
N ASP A 263 -8.90 33.62 -6.16
CA ASP A 263 -8.16 32.39 -5.85
C ASP A 263 -7.41 32.57 -4.52
N ASP A 264 -7.74 31.75 -3.52
CA ASP A 264 -7.02 31.66 -2.26
C ASP A 264 -6.18 30.37 -2.24
N PRO A 265 -4.90 30.44 -2.66
CA PRO A 265 -4.00 29.30 -2.62
C PRO A 265 -3.58 28.98 -1.19
N SER A 266 -3.63 27.70 -0.82
CA SER A 266 -3.14 27.21 0.47
C SER A 266 -2.07 26.15 0.28
N THR A 267 -0.94 26.33 0.96
CA THR A 267 0.10 25.28 1.10
C THR A 267 -0.34 24.28 2.17
N ILE A 268 0.36 23.15 2.27
CA ILE A 268 0.09 22.15 3.33
C ILE A 268 0.14 22.80 4.72
N ILE A 269 1.23 23.53 5.01
CA ILE A 269 1.43 24.23 6.29
C ILE A 269 0.42 25.38 6.43
N GLY A 270 0.14 26.13 5.36
CA GLY A 270 -0.88 27.17 5.37
C GLY A 270 -2.27 26.62 5.74
N GLY A 271 -2.64 25.46 5.19
CA GLY A 271 -3.88 24.76 5.52
C GLY A 271 -3.93 24.32 6.99
N VAL A 272 -2.82 23.80 7.53
CA VAL A 272 -2.71 23.44 8.95
C VAL A 272 -2.89 24.66 9.85
N ILE A 273 -2.22 25.78 9.54
CA ILE A 273 -2.32 27.03 10.31
C ILE A 273 -3.74 27.59 10.26
N LEU A 274 -4.38 27.60 9.09
CA LEU A 274 -5.76 28.05 8.92
C LEU A 274 -6.72 27.22 9.80
N LEU A 275 -6.63 25.89 9.73
CA LEU A 275 -7.47 24.99 10.53
C LEU A 275 -7.22 25.14 12.03
N TRP A 276 -5.99 25.43 12.42
CA TRP A 276 -5.61 25.72 13.79
C TRP A 276 -6.30 27.00 14.30
N HIS A 277 -6.31 28.07 13.49
CA HIS A 277 -7.01 29.31 13.83
C HIS A 277 -8.53 29.17 13.86
N LEU A 278 -9.09 28.29 13.02
CA LEU A 278 -10.52 27.96 13.02
C LEU A 278 -10.94 27.07 14.20
N GLY A 279 -10.02 26.72 15.12
CA GLY A 279 -10.29 25.92 16.31
C GLY A 279 -10.36 24.41 16.07
N SER A 280 -10.13 23.96 14.83
CA SER A 280 -10.16 22.54 14.43
C SER A 280 -8.83 21.82 14.69
N TYR A 281 -8.29 21.96 15.91
CA TYR A 281 -6.98 21.44 16.30
C TYR A 281 -6.74 19.96 15.96
N PRO A 282 -7.71 19.03 16.18
CA PRO A 282 -7.49 17.62 15.85
C PRO A 282 -7.28 17.37 14.35
N ILE A 283 -8.02 18.08 13.49
CA ILE A 283 -7.94 17.94 12.03
C ILE A 283 -6.61 18.51 11.54
N ALA A 284 -6.23 19.69 12.05
CA ALA A 284 -4.95 20.31 11.75
C ALA A 284 -3.77 19.41 12.13
N ALA A 285 -3.83 18.75 13.29
CA ALA A 285 -2.80 17.81 13.74
C ALA A 285 -2.70 16.57 12.84
N ILE A 286 -3.83 15.99 12.42
CA ILE A 286 -3.85 14.83 11.51
C ILE A 286 -3.17 15.17 10.19
N ILE A 287 -3.53 16.30 9.57
CA ILE A 287 -2.94 16.74 8.29
C ILE A 287 -1.45 17.03 8.47
N PHE A 288 -1.05 17.75 9.52
CA PHE A 288 0.36 18.05 9.77
C PHE A 288 1.20 16.77 9.94
N VAL A 289 0.70 15.82 10.72
CA VAL A 289 1.42 14.56 10.95
C VAL A 289 1.49 13.72 9.67
N ALA A 290 0.39 13.59 8.93
CA ALA A 290 0.32 12.80 7.71
C ALA A 290 1.15 13.41 6.56
N SER A 291 1.08 14.73 6.36
CA SER A 291 1.70 15.41 5.22
C SER A 291 3.15 15.84 5.45
N VAL A 292 3.54 16.12 6.69
CA VAL A 292 4.88 16.66 7.00
C VAL A 292 5.70 15.65 7.79
N VAL A 293 5.20 15.24 8.96
CA VAL A 293 5.99 14.41 9.89
C VAL A 293 6.25 13.02 9.32
N VAL A 294 5.23 12.38 8.74
CA VAL A 294 5.33 11.02 8.18
C VAL A 294 6.33 10.92 7.03
N PRO A 295 6.28 11.76 5.97
CA PRO A 295 7.26 11.73 4.89
C PRO A 295 8.69 12.01 5.38
N VAL A 296 8.87 13.00 6.25
CA VAL A 296 10.18 13.34 6.82
C VAL A 296 10.73 12.17 7.64
N ALA A 297 9.92 11.61 8.54
CA ALA A 297 10.32 10.46 9.35
C ALA A 297 10.72 9.27 8.46
N LYS A 298 9.96 8.99 7.39
CA LYS A 298 10.25 7.90 6.44
C LYS A 298 11.58 8.12 5.71
N ILE A 299 11.82 9.34 5.21
CA ILE A 299 13.09 9.70 4.56
C ILE A 299 14.26 9.54 5.54
N LEU A 300 14.14 10.08 6.76
CA LEU A 300 15.20 10.00 7.77
C LEU A 300 15.48 8.56 8.22
N VAL A 301 14.45 7.76 8.47
CA VAL A 301 14.62 6.36 8.88
C VAL A 301 15.28 5.55 7.77
N LEU A 302 14.84 5.68 6.52
CA LEU A 302 15.44 4.94 5.40
C LEU A 302 16.87 5.41 5.11
N ALA A 303 17.16 6.72 5.19
CA ALA A 303 18.51 7.24 5.04
C ALA A 303 19.44 6.73 6.16
N TRP A 304 18.96 6.75 7.41
CA TRP A 304 19.69 6.21 8.55
C TRP A 304 19.96 4.71 8.41
N LEU A 305 18.95 3.92 8.03
CA LEU A 305 19.11 2.48 7.79
C LEU A 305 20.14 2.21 6.70
N ASN A 306 20.06 2.94 5.57
CA ASN A 306 20.98 2.75 4.46
C ASN A 306 22.43 3.15 4.82
N TYR A 307 22.62 4.27 5.51
CA TYR A 307 23.92 4.71 6.03
C TYR A 307 24.48 3.72 7.07
N SER A 308 23.62 3.23 7.96
CA SER A 308 24.00 2.33 9.05
C SER A 308 24.47 0.96 8.54
N VAL A 309 23.82 0.43 7.49
CA VAL A 309 24.26 -0.77 6.77
C VAL A 309 25.64 -0.58 6.15
N GLN A 310 25.91 0.57 5.53
CA GLN A 310 27.23 0.87 4.95
C GLN A 310 28.33 0.97 6.01
N LYS A 311 28.00 1.47 7.21
CA LYS A 311 28.94 1.61 8.33
C LYS A 311 29.16 0.30 9.12
N GLN A 312 28.45 -0.78 8.78
CA GLN A 312 28.62 -2.13 9.37
C GLN A 312 28.61 -2.19 10.91
N SER A 313 27.82 -1.33 11.56
CA SER A 313 27.74 -1.34 13.03
C SER A 313 26.83 -2.47 13.51
N ASP A 314 27.25 -3.34 14.43
CA ASP A 314 26.44 -4.50 14.88
C ASP A 314 25.51 -4.20 16.07
N LYS A 315 25.74 -3.11 16.81
CA LYS A 315 25.20 -2.97 18.18
C LYS A 315 23.67 -2.80 18.28
N LEU A 316 22.95 -2.56 17.17
CA LEU A 316 21.51 -2.20 17.17
C LEU A 316 20.68 -2.88 16.06
N SER A 317 21.01 -4.11 15.66
CA SER A 317 20.32 -4.84 14.57
C SER A 317 18.82 -5.02 14.80
N LEU A 318 18.39 -5.32 16.03
CA LEU A 318 16.96 -5.45 16.37
C LEU A 318 16.19 -4.12 16.28
N GLU A 319 16.79 -3.02 16.73
CA GLU A 319 16.16 -1.70 16.63
C GLU A 319 16.00 -1.27 15.18
N ARG A 320 17.00 -1.53 14.33
CA ARG A 320 16.91 -1.26 12.88
C ARG A 320 15.76 -1.98 12.22
N VAL A 321 15.55 -3.27 12.54
CA VAL A 321 14.39 -4.01 12.03
C VAL A 321 13.08 -3.40 12.49
N LYS A 322 12.98 -2.95 13.75
CA LYS A 322 11.78 -2.26 14.25
C LYS A 322 11.51 -0.97 13.46
N TRP A 323 12.53 -0.14 13.28
CA TRP A 323 12.41 1.10 12.50
C TRP A 323 12.07 0.84 11.03
N TYR A 324 12.67 -0.19 10.43
CA TYR A 324 12.33 -0.64 9.07
C TYR A 324 10.84 -1.03 8.97
N ARG A 325 10.34 -1.90 9.87
CA ARG A 325 8.93 -2.31 9.89
C ARG A 325 7.98 -1.14 10.10
N LEU A 326 8.35 -0.20 10.97
CA LEU A 326 7.56 1.01 11.20
C LEU A 326 7.50 1.89 9.94
N ALA A 327 8.64 2.11 9.28
CA ALA A 327 8.71 2.88 8.03
C ALA A 327 7.91 2.22 6.89
N GLU A 328 7.94 0.89 6.79
CA GLU A 328 7.14 0.14 5.81
C GLU A 328 5.64 0.22 6.11
N PHE A 329 5.24 0.09 7.38
CA PHE A 329 3.84 0.22 7.80
C PHE A 329 3.29 1.61 7.50
N VAL A 330 3.98 2.66 7.95
CA VAL A 330 3.62 4.07 7.74
C VAL A 330 3.62 4.42 6.24
N GLY A 331 4.41 3.70 5.44
CA GLY A 331 4.60 3.97 4.02
C GLY A 331 3.31 4.01 3.19
N ARG A 332 2.33 3.16 3.49
CA ARG A 332 1.03 3.15 2.78
C ARG A 332 0.13 4.33 3.19
N TRP A 333 0.15 4.71 4.47
CA TRP A 333 -0.66 5.81 5.02
C TRP A 333 -0.29 7.19 4.46
N SER A 334 0.95 7.34 3.96
CA SER A 334 1.40 8.60 3.37
C SER A 334 0.61 9.02 2.12
N MET A 335 -0.19 8.13 1.50
CA MET A 335 -1.05 8.45 0.35
C MET A 335 -2.38 9.10 0.74
N ILE A 336 -2.74 9.16 2.03
CA ILE A 336 -4.03 9.73 2.48
C ILE A 336 -4.25 11.12 1.89
N ASP A 337 -3.26 12.01 1.95
CA ASP A 337 -3.45 13.39 1.54
C ASP A 337 -3.68 13.54 0.02
N VAL A 338 -3.05 12.68 -0.78
CA VAL A 338 -3.27 12.63 -2.23
C VAL A 338 -4.73 12.28 -2.53
N PHE A 339 -5.28 11.28 -1.82
CA PHE A 339 -6.68 10.90 -1.97
C PHE A 339 -7.65 11.95 -1.42
N VAL A 340 -7.31 12.63 -0.32
CA VAL A 340 -8.10 13.77 0.18
C VAL A 340 -8.20 14.86 -0.88
N VAL A 341 -7.08 15.22 -1.53
CA VAL A 341 -7.08 16.23 -2.60
C VAL A 341 -7.92 15.77 -3.80
N ILE A 342 -7.78 14.49 -4.21
CA ILE A 342 -8.58 13.90 -5.29
C ILE A 342 -10.08 14.04 -5.00
N VAL A 343 -10.53 13.61 -3.81
CA VAL A 343 -11.94 13.65 -3.42
C VAL A 343 -12.47 15.07 -3.29
N LEU A 344 -11.72 15.99 -2.68
CA LEU A 344 -12.13 17.39 -2.58
C LEU A 344 -12.28 18.04 -3.96
N ALA A 345 -11.31 17.81 -4.83
CA ALA A 345 -11.24 18.41 -6.15
C ALA A 345 -12.39 17.96 -7.06
N SER A 346 -12.86 16.73 -6.89
CA SER A 346 -13.97 16.20 -7.67
C SER A 346 -15.34 16.47 -7.07
N LEU A 347 -15.43 16.59 -5.75
CA LEU A 347 -16.70 16.85 -5.06
C LEU A 347 -17.09 18.33 -5.11
N ILE A 348 -16.14 19.26 -4.95
CA ILE A 348 -16.41 20.70 -4.87
C ILE A 348 -16.11 21.37 -6.22
N GLN A 349 -17.02 21.18 -7.17
CA GLN A 349 -17.03 21.88 -8.46
C GLN A 349 -18.38 22.59 -8.68
N LEU A 350 -18.73 23.55 -7.82
CA LEU A 350 -20.00 24.29 -7.87
C LEU A 350 -19.98 25.41 -8.93
N GLY A 351 -19.45 25.12 -10.12
CA GLY A 351 -19.31 26.09 -11.20
C GLY A 351 -18.48 27.32 -10.77
N PRO A 352 -18.89 28.56 -11.15
CA PRO A 352 -18.08 29.76 -10.92
C PRO A 352 -18.12 30.30 -9.47
N THR A 353 -18.97 29.78 -8.58
CA THR A 353 -19.16 30.33 -7.22
C THR A 353 -18.15 29.77 -6.22
N MET A 354 -17.93 28.46 -6.23
CA MET A 354 -16.95 27.78 -5.39
C MET A 354 -16.35 26.56 -6.10
N SER A 355 -15.03 26.53 -6.26
CA SER A 355 -14.32 25.34 -6.71
C SER A 355 -13.02 25.11 -5.95
N ILE A 356 -12.67 23.85 -5.73
CA ILE A 356 -11.38 23.48 -5.15
C ILE A 356 -10.54 22.83 -6.24
N THR A 357 -9.40 23.43 -6.55
CA THR A 357 -8.50 22.93 -7.58
C THR A 357 -7.21 22.39 -6.94
N PRO A 358 -6.74 21.19 -7.32
CA PRO A 358 -5.42 20.69 -6.94
C PRO A 358 -4.33 21.65 -7.42
N GLY A 359 -3.46 22.07 -6.50
CA GLY A 359 -2.30 22.88 -6.84
C GLY A 359 -1.11 22.04 -7.32
N ALA A 360 -0.06 22.72 -7.80
CA ALA A 360 1.14 22.06 -8.33
C ALA A 360 1.86 21.19 -7.27
N ALA A 361 1.71 21.49 -5.98
CA ALA A 361 2.30 20.68 -4.92
C ALA A 361 1.74 19.26 -4.88
N THR A 362 0.52 19.01 -5.35
CA THR A 362 -0.11 17.68 -5.28
C THR A 362 0.65 16.66 -6.11
N ILE A 363 1.16 17.05 -7.29
CA ILE A 363 1.97 16.19 -8.16
C ILE A 363 3.33 15.92 -7.50
N ALA A 364 3.99 16.97 -6.98
CA ALA A 364 5.25 16.83 -6.29
C ALA A 364 5.13 15.94 -5.04
N PHE A 365 4.08 16.14 -4.24
CA PHE A 365 3.79 15.36 -3.04
C PHE A 365 3.52 13.91 -3.38
N SER A 366 2.68 13.63 -4.40
CA SER A 366 2.44 12.27 -4.89
C SER A 366 3.75 11.59 -5.31
N GLY A 367 4.64 12.34 -5.98
CA GLY A 367 5.98 11.88 -6.32
C GLY A 367 6.84 11.51 -5.11
N VAL A 368 6.82 12.30 -4.03
CA VAL A 368 7.50 11.97 -2.75
C VAL A 368 6.96 10.66 -2.19
N VAL A 369 5.64 10.48 -2.15
CA VAL A 369 5.04 9.28 -1.57
C VAL A 369 5.41 8.03 -2.38
N VAL A 370 5.28 8.08 -3.70
CA VAL A 370 5.63 6.98 -4.60
C VAL A 370 7.12 6.65 -4.53
N THR A 371 8.01 7.65 -4.59
CA THR A 371 9.46 7.43 -4.54
C THR A 371 9.92 6.90 -3.20
N THR A 372 9.38 7.37 -2.08
CA THR A 372 9.69 6.82 -0.75
C THR A 372 9.15 5.41 -0.54
N MET A 373 8.01 5.06 -1.15
CA MET A 373 7.49 3.69 -1.15
C MET A 373 8.39 2.75 -1.96
N LEU A 374 8.80 3.16 -3.16
CA LEU A 374 9.78 2.43 -3.97
C LEU A 374 11.12 2.29 -3.27
N ALA A 375 11.58 3.32 -2.53
CA ALA A 375 12.82 3.28 -1.77
C ALA A 375 12.77 2.21 -0.66
N ALA A 376 11.65 2.15 0.07
CA ALA A 376 11.42 1.12 1.08
C ALA A 376 11.36 -0.28 0.46
N MET A 377 10.66 -0.45 -0.66
CA MET A 377 10.58 -1.74 -1.38
C MET A 377 11.92 -2.19 -1.99
N SER A 378 12.81 -1.25 -2.29
CA SER A 378 14.14 -1.54 -2.84
C SER A 378 15.17 -1.89 -1.78
N PHE A 379 14.91 -1.52 -0.52
CA PHE A 379 15.81 -1.79 0.61
C PHE A 379 15.67 -3.25 1.05
N GLU A 380 16.76 -4.01 0.98
CA GLU A 380 16.78 -5.40 1.41
C GLU A 380 17.01 -5.51 2.93
N PRO A 381 16.05 -6.01 3.73
CA PRO A 381 16.19 -6.01 5.19
C PRO A 381 17.31 -6.93 5.69
N GLN A 382 17.71 -7.92 4.87
CA GLN A 382 18.80 -8.86 5.16
C GLN A 382 20.14 -8.14 5.36
N LEU A 383 20.32 -7.00 4.70
CA LEU A 383 21.52 -6.17 4.81
C LEU A 383 21.72 -5.61 6.23
N ILE A 384 20.67 -5.52 7.05
CA ILE A 384 20.77 -5.09 8.44
C ILE A 384 21.60 -6.07 9.28
N TRP A 385 21.62 -7.35 8.90
CA TRP A 385 22.20 -8.45 9.67
C TRP A 385 23.46 -9.04 9.06
N LYS A 386 23.79 -8.66 7.82
CA LYS A 386 24.92 -9.21 7.09
C LYS A 386 26.21 -8.51 7.55
N ASN A 387 27.04 -9.26 8.26
CA ASN A 387 28.35 -8.80 8.71
C ASN A 387 29.45 -9.54 7.92
N LYS A 388 30.38 -8.79 7.32
CA LYS A 388 31.54 -9.34 6.60
C LYS A 388 32.43 -10.20 7.50
N ASN A 389 32.36 -10.01 8.82
CA ASN A 389 33.17 -10.74 9.80
C ASN A 389 32.69 -12.17 10.11
N ASN A 390 31.53 -12.61 9.60
CA ASN A 390 31.04 -13.99 9.75
C ASN A 390 31.41 -14.90 8.55
N GLU A 391 32.15 -14.38 7.57
CA GLU A 391 32.66 -15.13 6.41
C GLU A 391 34.16 -15.49 6.54
N GLN A 392 34.76 -15.29 7.72
CA GLN A 392 36.14 -15.71 8.04
C GLN A 392 36.17 -16.91 8.98
#